data_AF-B8DP47-F1
#
_entry.id   AF-B8DP47-F1
#
_cell.length_a   1.000
_cell.length_b   1.000
_cell.length_c   1.000
_cell.angle_alpha   90.00
_cell.angle_beta   90.00
_cell.angle_gamma   90.00
#
_symmetry.space_group_name_H-M   'P 1'
#
loop_
_entity.id
_entity.type
_entity.pdbx_description
1 polymer ?
#
loop_
_entity_poly.entity_id
_entity_poly.type
_entity_poly.pdbx_seq_one_letter_code
_entity_poly.pdbx_strand_id
1 'polypeptide(L)'
;MNDARNHDPTQGLPPDQRLAAYVACLAATKDRRAVREVVEREVLLCLIRTNSDRINEYPLLETQQRSIIEIVAARGAVDPLHGHIRKLVGEFVAQLGQYAKPGGGDSSQLRTRLVNTETQLLKCVQGVVYTTALCTDNFIETLVRAYGEEALGPSDAVSESTELDERFWRKHFEHFVVRMVDEAYDAIMTQEAFTLSKERSLLVIRYPFDALLERLCRTPKPLDKTRVQNLFEFETRDFASRKARKLVHDILQGMAARPDYPFASGDIDFISQIVCIDPAAREMEKLQTLLLSGGLTGDATGGAAGEAPGTDGEPPATPAPEVNAEQVQFLREQVVGMACSVAITLNLLREDFLRALDGFSPKETAIVRRTLGDFSLPCLGKALQSLLEFQFVTLLRRRAGEDMGKIHIRTRKERRTSVAAVETLFDSGLTRIRRNKLWQPDPGRSTMQLFRPQTATELESLLHLLQIEPQLAREIGSLWTDASFRVEFALYISLDLLSRSTTNLNQRLAELLSRFGITRL
;
A
#
# COMPACT_ATOMS: atom_id res chain seq x y z
N MET A 1 -11.06 18.49 4.93
CA MET A 1 -11.83 17.75 3.90
C MET A 1 -13.27 17.64 4.39
N ASN A 2 -14.17 18.52 3.92
CA ASN A 2 -15.59 18.26 4.04
C ASN A 2 -16.00 17.39 2.85
N ASP A 3 -16.34 16.14 3.17
CA ASP A 3 -17.08 15.14 2.40
C ASP A 3 -17.59 15.52 0.99
N ALA A 4 -16.72 15.37 -0.01
CA ALA A 4 -17.14 15.29 -1.41
C ALA A 4 -17.41 13.84 -1.89
N ARG A 5 -17.27 12.83 -1.00
CA ARG A 5 -17.42 11.40 -1.34
C ARG A 5 -18.72 10.77 -0.84
N ASN A 6 -19.58 11.55 -0.18
CA ASN A 6 -20.87 11.07 0.34
C ASN A 6 -21.94 11.03 -0.75
N HIS A 7 -21.85 10.04 -1.64
CA HIS A 7 -22.99 9.66 -2.47
C HIS A 7 -23.62 8.38 -1.93
N ASP A 8 -24.88 8.48 -1.48
CA ASP A 8 -25.76 7.31 -1.43
C ASP A 8 -25.99 6.84 -2.88
N PRO A 9 -25.95 5.52 -3.16
CA PRO A 9 -26.20 5.02 -4.50
C PRO A 9 -27.62 5.39 -4.93
N THR A 10 -27.73 6.33 -5.87
CA THR A 10 -28.98 6.57 -6.58
C THR A 10 -29.35 5.29 -7.34
N GLN A 11 -30.65 5.03 -7.53
CA GLN A 11 -31.07 3.96 -8.44
C GLN A 11 -30.58 4.34 -9.85
N GLY A 12 -29.40 3.82 -10.23
CA GLY A 12 -28.82 4.03 -11.55
C GLY A 12 -29.76 3.54 -12.65
N LEU A 13 -29.41 3.83 -13.90
CA LEU A 13 -30.24 3.50 -15.07
C LEU A 13 -30.79 2.06 -15.01
N PRO A 14 -32.08 1.82 -15.33
CA PRO A 14 -32.65 0.48 -15.37
C PRO A 14 -31.87 -0.46 -16.31
N PRO A 15 -31.87 -1.78 -16.06
CA PRO A 15 -31.10 -2.75 -16.84
C PRO A 15 -31.28 -2.60 -18.36
N ASP A 16 -32.51 -2.41 -18.82
CA ASP A 16 -32.83 -2.35 -20.24
C ASP A 16 -32.25 -1.10 -20.93
N GLN A 17 -32.20 0.02 -20.21
CA GLN A 17 -31.58 1.25 -20.70
C GLN A 17 -30.06 1.12 -20.77
N ARG A 18 -29.44 0.44 -19.80
CA ARG A 18 -28.00 0.15 -19.82
C ARG A 18 -27.63 -0.77 -20.97
N LEU A 19 -28.38 -1.87 -21.14
CA LEU A 19 -28.16 -2.80 -22.27
C LEU A 19 -28.33 -2.10 -23.62
N ALA A 20 -29.33 -1.23 -23.77
CA ALA A 20 -29.50 -0.43 -24.98
C ALA A 20 -28.29 0.48 -25.25
N ALA A 21 -27.73 1.12 -24.22
CA ALA A 21 -26.52 1.92 -24.36
C ALA A 21 -25.31 1.09 -24.82
N TYR A 22 -25.12 -0.11 -24.27
CA TYR A 22 -24.01 -1.00 -24.69
C TYR A 22 -24.18 -1.52 -26.11
N VAL A 23 -25.42 -1.85 -26.51
CA VAL A 23 -25.72 -2.26 -27.89
C VAL A 23 -25.45 -1.13 -28.87
N ALA A 24 -25.84 0.11 -28.53
CA ALA A 24 -25.55 1.29 -29.35
C ALA A 24 -24.04 1.54 -29.47
N CYS A 25 -23.29 1.42 -28.37
CA CYS A 25 -21.83 1.49 -28.37
C CYS A 25 -21.22 0.41 -29.28
N LEU A 26 -21.65 -0.85 -29.14
CA LEU A 26 -21.18 -1.95 -29.96
C LEU A 26 -21.49 -1.72 -31.45
N ALA A 27 -22.67 -1.21 -31.80
CA ALA A 27 -23.03 -0.87 -33.17
C ALA A 27 -22.10 0.21 -33.75
N ALA A 28 -21.90 1.31 -33.02
CA ALA A 28 -21.01 2.40 -33.44
C ALA A 28 -19.56 1.91 -33.68
N THR A 29 -19.07 0.97 -32.86
CA THR A 29 -17.73 0.39 -33.07
C THR A 29 -17.64 -0.50 -34.31
N LYS A 30 -18.72 -1.21 -34.66
CA LYS A 30 -18.80 -2.03 -35.87
C LYS A 30 -18.88 -1.17 -37.13
N ASP A 31 -19.64 -0.07 -37.10
CA ASP A 31 -19.82 0.82 -38.24
C ASP A 31 -18.50 1.40 -38.73
N ARG A 32 -17.62 1.78 -37.79
CA ARG A 32 -16.27 2.26 -38.08
C ARG A 32 -15.21 1.16 -38.27
N ARG A 33 -15.63 -0.12 -38.30
CA ARG A 33 -14.76 -1.30 -38.47
C ARG A 33 -13.60 -1.37 -37.48
N ALA A 34 -13.87 -1.04 -36.21
CA ALA A 34 -12.86 -1.11 -35.16
C ALA A 34 -12.34 -2.55 -34.97
N VAL A 35 -11.04 -2.69 -34.73
CA VAL A 35 -10.45 -3.99 -34.38
C VAL A 35 -10.97 -4.46 -33.01
N ARG A 36 -10.99 -5.79 -32.80
CA ARG A 36 -11.56 -6.43 -31.61
C ARG A 36 -11.15 -5.76 -30.30
N GLU A 37 -9.87 -5.48 -30.14
CA GLU A 37 -9.37 -4.88 -28.90
C GLU A 37 -9.98 -3.49 -28.64
N VAL A 38 -10.10 -2.66 -29.69
CA VAL A 38 -10.71 -1.32 -29.62
C VAL A 38 -12.19 -1.43 -29.25
N VAL A 39 -12.91 -2.41 -29.83
CA VAL A 39 -14.30 -2.71 -29.44
C VAL A 39 -14.39 -3.05 -27.95
N GLU A 40 -13.57 -4.00 -27.48
CA GLU A 40 -13.54 -4.45 -26.08
C GLU A 40 -13.28 -3.29 -25.10
N ARG A 41 -12.32 -2.41 -25.40
CA ARG A 41 -12.04 -1.23 -24.56
C ARG A 41 -13.19 -0.25 -24.57
N GLU A 42 -13.77 0.10 -25.72
CA GLU A 42 -14.84 1.08 -25.75
C GLU A 42 -16.13 0.60 -25.10
N VAL A 43 -16.46 -0.69 -25.27
CA VAL A 43 -17.59 -1.29 -24.56
C VAL A 43 -17.35 -1.27 -23.05
N LEU A 44 -16.13 -1.60 -22.60
CA LEU A 44 -15.77 -1.50 -21.18
C LEU A 44 -15.85 -0.06 -20.65
N LEU A 45 -15.38 0.93 -21.41
CA LEU A 45 -15.50 2.35 -21.05
C LEU A 45 -16.96 2.80 -20.99
N CYS A 46 -17.79 2.35 -21.94
CA CYS A 46 -19.23 2.59 -21.91
C CYS A 46 -19.86 1.98 -20.67
N LEU A 47 -19.51 0.75 -20.31
CA LEU A 47 -19.99 0.07 -19.10
C LEU A 47 -19.64 0.86 -17.84
N ILE A 48 -18.39 1.30 -17.70
CA ILE A 48 -17.97 2.08 -16.52
C ILE A 48 -18.76 3.39 -16.43
N ARG A 49 -18.87 4.14 -17.53
CA ARG A 49 -19.58 5.43 -17.57
C ARG A 49 -21.08 5.28 -17.29
N THR A 50 -21.72 4.26 -17.84
CA THR A 50 -23.15 3.99 -17.64
C THR A 50 -23.47 3.55 -16.21
N ASN A 51 -22.48 3.10 -15.44
CA ASN A 51 -22.65 2.60 -14.08
C ASN A 51 -21.87 3.39 -13.01
N SER A 52 -21.39 4.61 -13.30
CA SER A 52 -20.64 5.40 -12.31
C SER A 52 -21.36 5.48 -10.97
N ASP A 53 -22.68 5.67 -11.00
CA ASP A 53 -23.54 5.83 -9.81
C ASP A 53 -23.78 4.52 -9.05
N ARG A 54 -23.46 3.38 -9.66
CA ARG A 54 -23.57 2.03 -9.07
C ARG A 54 -22.24 1.52 -8.54
N ILE A 55 -21.15 2.26 -8.73
CA ILE A 55 -19.83 1.94 -8.21
C ILE A 55 -19.64 2.76 -6.93
N ASN A 56 -19.54 2.08 -5.79
CA ASN A 56 -19.36 2.74 -4.51
C ASN A 56 -18.02 3.47 -4.48
N GLU A 57 -17.99 4.69 -3.94
CA GLU A 57 -16.78 5.51 -3.83
C GLU A 57 -16.13 5.85 -5.18
N TYR A 58 -16.87 5.79 -6.28
CA TYR A 58 -16.36 6.21 -7.58
C TYR A 58 -15.95 7.69 -7.52
N PRO A 59 -14.72 8.05 -7.92
CA PRO A 59 -14.19 9.37 -7.66
C PRO A 59 -14.88 10.44 -8.50
N LEU A 60 -15.03 11.65 -7.95
CA LEU A 60 -15.56 12.80 -8.67
C LEU A 60 -14.53 13.44 -9.61
N LEU A 61 -13.24 13.36 -9.25
CA LEU A 61 -12.16 13.95 -10.04
C LEU A 61 -11.92 13.14 -11.32
N GLU A 62 -11.98 13.81 -12.48
CA GLU A 62 -11.74 13.17 -13.77
C GLU A 62 -10.36 12.49 -13.85
N THR A 63 -9.33 13.06 -13.23
CA THR A 63 -7.97 12.48 -13.19
C THR A 63 -7.97 11.11 -12.49
N GLN A 64 -8.68 10.99 -11.38
CA GLN A 64 -8.83 9.74 -10.65
C GLN A 64 -9.69 8.73 -11.43
N GLN A 65 -10.75 9.20 -12.09
CA GLN A 65 -11.56 8.35 -12.97
C GLN A 65 -10.74 7.79 -14.14
N ARG A 66 -9.89 8.62 -14.77
CA ARG A 66 -8.96 8.19 -15.83
C ARG A 66 -7.98 7.15 -15.30
N SER A 67 -7.43 7.35 -14.11
CA SER A 67 -6.54 6.37 -13.46
C SER A 67 -7.20 5.00 -13.29
N ILE A 68 -8.44 4.96 -12.78
CA ILE A 68 -9.21 3.70 -12.64
C ILE A 68 -9.42 3.06 -14.02
N ILE A 69 -9.83 3.85 -15.00
CA ILE A 69 -10.04 3.38 -16.37
C ILE A 69 -8.77 2.79 -16.96
N GLU A 70 -7.62 3.45 -16.78
CA GLU A 70 -6.35 2.98 -17.30
C GLU A 70 -5.91 1.70 -16.64
N ILE A 71 -6.07 1.57 -15.33
CA ILE A 71 -5.80 0.34 -14.59
C ILE A 71 -6.68 -0.80 -15.10
N VAL A 72 -8.01 -0.63 -15.17
CA VAL A 72 -8.92 -1.72 -15.59
C VAL A 72 -8.71 -2.08 -17.07
N ALA A 73 -8.49 -1.09 -17.92
CA ALA A 73 -8.38 -1.25 -19.37
C ALA A 73 -6.93 -1.35 -19.87
N ALA A 74 -5.96 -1.56 -18.97
CA ALA A 74 -4.55 -1.70 -19.32
C ALA A 74 -4.35 -2.85 -20.33
N ARG A 75 -3.49 -2.63 -21.32
CA ARG A 75 -3.16 -3.61 -22.35
C ARG A 75 -1.66 -3.86 -22.40
N GLY A 76 -1.27 -5.12 -22.50
CA GLY A 76 0.13 -5.55 -22.61
C GLY A 76 0.50 -6.61 -21.58
N ALA A 77 1.77 -7.02 -21.59
CA ALA A 77 2.35 -7.94 -20.61
C ALA A 77 2.66 -7.22 -19.28
N VAL A 78 1.64 -6.69 -18.61
CA VAL A 78 1.82 -5.89 -17.40
C VAL A 78 1.53 -6.71 -16.14
N ASP A 79 0.43 -7.47 -16.12
CA ASP A 79 0.11 -8.42 -15.05
C ASP A 79 -0.68 -9.63 -15.63
N PRO A 80 -0.29 -10.89 -15.34
CA PRO A 80 -1.01 -12.08 -15.79
C PRO A 80 -2.51 -12.08 -15.42
N LEU A 81 -2.88 -11.47 -14.29
CA LEU A 81 -4.26 -11.39 -13.80
C LEU A 81 -5.17 -10.56 -14.71
N HIS A 82 -4.64 -9.70 -15.58
CA HIS A 82 -5.43 -9.04 -16.63
C HIS A 82 -6.07 -10.04 -17.60
N GLY A 83 -5.57 -11.28 -17.67
CA GLY A 83 -6.23 -12.36 -18.40
C GLY A 83 -7.68 -12.59 -17.94
N HIS A 84 -7.95 -12.47 -16.64
CA HIS A 84 -9.29 -12.62 -16.08
C HIS A 84 -10.25 -11.54 -16.58
N ILE A 85 -9.86 -10.27 -16.46
CA ILE A 85 -10.68 -9.12 -16.92
C ILE A 85 -10.91 -9.20 -18.43
N ARG A 86 -9.86 -9.49 -19.22
CA ARG A 86 -9.97 -9.62 -20.68
C ARG A 86 -10.95 -10.73 -21.09
N LYS A 87 -10.95 -11.86 -20.38
CA LYS A 87 -11.91 -12.95 -20.62
C LYS A 87 -13.34 -12.47 -20.40
N LEU A 88 -13.62 -11.82 -19.26
CA LEU A 88 -14.95 -11.28 -18.94
C LEU A 88 -15.42 -10.24 -19.97
N VAL A 89 -14.54 -9.33 -20.38
CA VAL A 89 -14.87 -8.32 -21.42
C VAL A 89 -15.18 -8.99 -22.76
N GLY A 90 -14.38 -9.97 -23.18
CA GLY A 90 -14.62 -10.72 -24.41
C GLY A 90 -15.93 -11.49 -24.39
N GLU A 91 -16.27 -12.13 -23.26
CA GLU A 91 -17.55 -12.81 -23.05
C GLU A 91 -18.72 -11.84 -23.12
N PHE A 92 -18.61 -10.69 -22.45
CA PHE A 92 -19.63 -9.65 -22.46
C PHE A 92 -19.90 -9.11 -23.87
N VAL A 93 -18.84 -8.77 -24.62
CA VAL A 93 -18.97 -8.29 -26.00
C VAL A 93 -19.61 -9.34 -26.91
N ALA A 94 -19.24 -10.62 -26.74
CA ALA A 94 -19.82 -11.71 -27.50
C ALA A 94 -21.33 -11.89 -27.19
N GLN A 95 -21.70 -11.85 -25.92
CA GLN A 95 -23.10 -11.92 -25.46
C GLN A 95 -23.91 -10.72 -25.96
N LEU A 96 -23.36 -9.49 -25.91
CA LEU A 96 -24.00 -8.30 -26.46
C LEU A 96 -24.23 -8.42 -27.96
N GLY A 97 -23.26 -9.00 -28.68
CA GLY A 97 -23.39 -9.29 -30.10
C GLY A 97 -24.50 -10.29 -30.43
N GLN A 98 -24.79 -11.24 -29.54
CA GLN A 98 -25.94 -12.16 -29.66
C GLN A 98 -27.25 -11.45 -29.33
N TYR A 99 -27.25 -10.63 -28.28
CA TYR A 99 -28.42 -9.90 -27.81
C TYR A 99 -28.91 -8.88 -28.84
N ALA A 100 -27.99 -8.23 -29.55
CA ALA A 100 -28.30 -7.26 -30.60
C ALA A 100 -28.89 -7.88 -31.89
N LYS A 101 -28.90 -9.21 -32.04
CA LYS A 101 -29.51 -9.88 -33.20
C LYS A 101 -31.05 -9.91 -33.07
N PRO A 102 -31.80 -9.98 -34.18
CA PRO A 102 -33.25 -10.14 -34.14
C PRO A 102 -33.67 -11.35 -33.26
N GLY A 103 -34.60 -11.14 -32.33
CA GLY A 103 -35.06 -12.16 -31.37
C GLY A 103 -34.09 -12.46 -30.21
N GLY A 104 -32.90 -11.87 -30.18
CA GLY A 104 -31.92 -12.05 -29.09
C GLY A 104 -32.37 -11.37 -27.78
N GLY A 105 -33.03 -10.22 -27.88
CA GLY A 105 -33.52 -9.43 -26.74
C GLY A 105 -34.65 -10.08 -25.94
N ASP A 106 -35.34 -11.06 -26.55
CA ASP A 106 -36.46 -11.79 -25.97
C ASP A 106 -36.00 -13.00 -25.14
N SER A 107 -34.71 -13.36 -25.21
CA SER A 107 -34.14 -14.44 -24.41
C SER A 107 -33.86 -13.99 -22.97
N SER A 108 -34.70 -14.43 -22.04
CA SER A 108 -34.51 -14.19 -20.60
C SER A 108 -33.16 -14.71 -20.09
N GLN A 109 -32.72 -15.89 -20.56
CA GLN A 109 -31.45 -16.48 -20.18
C GLN A 109 -30.24 -15.65 -20.64
N LEU A 110 -30.26 -15.12 -21.87
CA LEU A 110 -29.20 -14.25 -22.37
C LEU A 110 -29.16 -12.92 -21.62
N ARG A 111 -30.33 -12.34 -21.30
CA ARG A 111 -30.44 -11.13 -20.49
C ARG A 111 -29.84 -11.34 -19.10
N THR A 112 -30.15 -12.45 -18.44
CA THR A 112 -29.57 -12.79 -17.12
C THR A 112 -28.05 -12.94 -17.20
N ARG A 113 -27.54 -13.65 -18.21
CA ARG A 113 -26.07 -13.80 -18.41
C ARG A 113 -25.39 -12.45 -18.59
N LEU A 114 -25.96 -11.56 -19.40
CA LEU A 114 -25.42 -10.22 -19.62
C LEU A 114 -25.38 -9.39 -18.33
N VAL A 115 -26.45 -9.41 -17.54
CA VAL A 115 -26.50 -8.70 -16.25
C VAL A 115 -25.50 -9.29 -15.25
N ASN A 116 -25.32 -10.62 -15.26
CA ASN A 116 -24.33 -11.29 -14.41
C ASN A 116 -22.89 -10.91 -14.80
N THR A 117 -22.54 -10.96 -16.09
CA THR A 117 -21.22 -10.55 -16.57
C THR A 117 -20.99 -9.04 -16.38
N GLU A 118 -22.01 -8.20 -16.57
CA GLU A 118 -21.96 -6.77 -16.21
C GLU A 118 -21.59 -6.61 -14.73
N THR A 119 -22.28 -7.34 -13.84
CA THR A 119 -22.03 -7.26 -12.39
C THR A 119 -20.60 -7.70 -12.05
N GLN A 120 -20.09 -8.76 -12.65
CA GLN A 120 -18.70 -9.21 -12.44
C GLN A 120 -17.68 -8.17 -12.91
N LEU A 121 -17.90 -7.54 -14.06
CA LEU A 121 -17.06 -6.45 -14.55
C LEU A 121 -17.10 -5.24 -13.61
N LEU A 122 -18.27 -4.87 -13.08
CA LEU A 122 -18.40 -3.81 -12.08
C LEU A 122 -17.64 -4.13 -10.79
N LYS A 123 -17.61 -5.40 -10.36
CA LYS A 123 -16.83 -5.82 -9.19
C LYS A 123 -15.32 -5.75 -9.44
N CYS A 124 -14.87 -5.99 -10.66
CA CYS A 124 -13.48 -5.70 -11.05
C CYS A 124 -13.17 -4.19 -10.96
N VAL A 125 -14.08 -3.33 -11.41
CA VAL A 125 -13.89 -1.86 -11.29
C VAL A 125 -13.91 -1.44 -9.81
N GLN A 126 -14.81 -2.00 -9.01
CA GLN A 126 -14.93 -1.73 -7.58
C GLN A 126 -13.66 -2.09 -6.81
N GLY A 127 -13.00 -3.21 -7.18
CA GLY A 127 -11.73 -3.60 -6.57
C GLY A 127 -10.62 -2.59 -6.85
N VAL A 128 -10.55 -2.04 -8.07
CA VAL A 128 -9.63 -0.93 -8.37
C VAL A 128 -9.95 0.30 -7.52
N VAL A 129 -11.22 0.73 -7.50
CA VAL A 129 -11.68 1.92 -6.74
C VAL A 129 -11.28 1.84 -5.26
N TYR A 130 -11.62 0.75 -4.58
CA TYR A 130 -11.28 0.61 -3.16
C TYR A 130 -9.78 0.54 -2.93
N THR A 131 -9.03 -0.13 -3.81
CA THR A 131 -7.57 -0.25 -3.66
C THR A 131 -6.89 1.09 -3.88
N THR A 132 -7.23 1.82 -4.95
CA THR A 132 -6.67 3.14 -5.21
C THR A 132 -7.01 4.10 -4.08
N ALA A 133 -8.28 4.14 -3.65
CA ALA A 133 -8.71 5.02 -2.55
C ALA A 133 -7.95 4.70 -1.25
N LEU A 134 -7.88 3.43 -0.85
CA LEU A 134 -7.21 3.03 0.38
C LEU A 134 -5.70 3.32 0.33
N CYS A 135 -5.02 3.00 -0.78
CA CYS A 135 -3.58 3.22 -0.91
C CYS A 135 -3.24 4.72 -0.91
N THR A 136 -4.01 5.55 -1.62
CA THR A 136 -3.80 7.00 -1.65
C THR A 136 -4.14 7.63 -0.30
N ASP A 137 -5.26 7.24 0.33
CA ASP A 137 -5.66 7.78 1.63
C ASP A 137 -4.63 7.41 2.71
N ASN A 138 -4.13 6.15 2.73
CA ASN A 138 -3.07 5.74 3.66
C ASN A 138 -1.74 6.48 3.40
N PHE A 139 -1.41 6.74 2.14
CA PHE A 139 -0.21 7.50 1.78
C PHE A 139 -0.31 8.96 2.25
N ILE A 140 -1.43 9.62 1.96
CA ILE A 140 -1.70 10.99 2.43
C ILE A 140 -1.72 11.04 3.95
N GLU A 141 -2.37 10.08 4.62
CA GLU A 141 -2.35 9.99 6.08
C GLU A 141 -0.92 9.82 6.62
N THR A 142 -0.08 9.04 5.94
CA THR A 142 1.35 8.91 6.32
C THR A 142 2.08 10.25 6.20
N LEU A 143 1.82 11.02 5.14
CA LEU A 143 2.37 12.35 4.96
C LEU A 143 1.85 13.33 6.03
N VAL A 144 0.55 13.34 6.32
CA VAL A 144 -0.03 14.19 7.37
C VAL A 144 0.50 13.81 8.75
N ARG A 145 0.70 12.52 9.02
CA ARG A 145 1.34 12.06 10.26
C ARG A 145 2.79 12.56 10.38
N ALA A 146 3.50 12.68 9.26
CA ALA A 146 4.89 13.12 9.22
C ALA A 146 5.06 14.64 9.16
N TYR A 147 4.16 15.38 8.52
CA TYR A 147 4.32 16.81 8.22
C TYR A 147 3.19 17.70 8.79
N GLY A 148 2.17 17.11 9.39
CA GLY A 148 0.99 17.83 9.90
C GLY A 148 -0.04 18.14 8.82
N GLU A 149 -1.07 18.93 9.19
CA GLU A 149 -2.19 19.31 8.32
C GLU A 149 -1.74 20.08 7.05
N GLU A 150 -0.56 20.71 7.10
CA GLU A 150 0.04 21.43 5.96
C GLU A 150 0.33 20.51 4.76
N ALA A 151 0.42 19.19 4.97
CA ALA A 151 0.60 18.23 3.88
C ALA A 151 -0.64 18.07 2.98
N LEU A 152 -1.82 18.46 3.45
CA LEU A 152 -3.07 18.26 2.70
C LEU A 152 -3.08 19.08 1.41
N GLY A 153 -2.80 20.38 1.49
CA GLY A 153 -2.86 21.28 0.33
C GLY A 153 -1.98 20.83 -0.86
N PRO A 154 -0.68 20.53 -0.65
CA PRO A 154 0.17 19.99 -1.72
C PRO A 154 -0.30 18.62 -2.24
N SER A 155 -0.82 17.75 -1.37
CA SER A 155 -1.32 16.42 -1.78
C SER A 155 -2.59 16.54 -2.63
N ASP A 156 -3.48 17.45 -2.28
CA ASP A 156 -4.70 17.75 -3.05
C ASP A 156 -4.33 18.30 -4.43
N ALA A 157 -3.39 19.26 -4.50
CA ALA A 157 -2.92 19.82 -5.76
C ALA A 157 -2.29 18.76 -6.70
N VAL A 158 -1.59 17.76 -6.15
CA VAL A 158 -1.08 16.64 -6.95
C VAL A 158 -2.23 15.76 -7.42
N SER A 159 -3.16 15.38 -6.53
CA SER A 159 -4.32 14.53 -6.85
C SER A 159 -5.24 15.14 -7.91
N GLU A 160 -5.41 16.46 -7.92
CA GLU A 160 -6.19 17.20 -8.92
C GLU A 160 -5.48 17.30 -10.27
N SER A 161 -4.13 17.35 -10.28
CA SER A 161 -3.35 17.66 -11.48
C SER A 161 -2.65 16.45 -12.14
N THR A 162 -2.70 15.28 -11.52
CA THR A 162 -2.05 14.06 -12.03
C THR A 162 -2.90 12.83 -11.87
N GLU A 163 -2.80 11.94 -12.86
CA GLU A 163 -3.31 10.57 -12.79
C GLU A 163 -2.40 9.74 -11.88
N LEU A 164 -2.92 8.67 -11.28
CA LEU A 164 -2.22 7.84 -10.30
C LEU A 164 -1.20 6.90 -11.00
N ASP A 165 -0.11 7.51 -11.45
CA ASP A 165 0.99 6.89 -12.21
C ASP A 165 2.37 7.24 -11.60
N GLU A 166 3.45 6.97 -12.32
CA GLU A 166 4.81 7.35 -11.91
C GLU A 166 4.94 8.85 -11.60
N ARG A 167 4.25 9.72 -12.35
CA ARG A 167 4.32 11.17 -12.19
C ARG A 167 3.65 11.62 -10.90
N PHE A 168 2.54 11.00 -10.50
CA PHE A 168 1.90 11.24 -9.21
C PHE A 168 2.88 11.01 -8.06
N TRP A 169 3.57 9.87 -8.06
CA TRP A 169 4.56 9.55 -7.01
C TRP A 169 5.75 10.49 -7.04
N ARG A 170 6.27 10.79 -8.23
CA ARG A 170 7.40 11.69 -8.43
C ARG A 170 7.11 13.09 -7.86
N LYS A 171 5.95 13.67 -8.15
CA LYS A 171 5.55 14.97 -7.60
C LYS A 171 5.48 14.97 -6.07
N HIS A 172 4.95 13.90 -5.47
CA HIS A 172 4.93 13.78 -4.01
C HIS A 172 6.35 13.66 -3.44
N PHE A 173 7.22 12.86 -4.06
CA PHE A 173 8.61 12.72 -3.61
C PHE A 173 9.39 14.02 -3.75
N GLU A 174 9.23 14.75 -4.85
CA GLU A 174 9.82 16.08 -5.04
C GLU A 174 9.44 17.03 -3.90
N HIS A 175 8.15 17.07 -3.54
CA HIS A 175 7.64 17.99 -2.54
C HIS A 175 7.99 17.60 -1.09
N PHE A 176 7.77 16.32 -0.74
CA PHE A 176 7.84 15.85 0.64
C PHE A 176 9.15 15.16 1.00
N VAL A 177 9.94 14.72 0.03
CA VAL A 177 11.21 14.00 0.29
C VAL A 177 12.39 14.84 -0.17
N VAL A 178 12.45 15.20 -1.45
CA VAL A 178 13.58 15.93 -2.05
C VAL A 178 13.72 17.32 -1.44
N ARG A 179 12.66 18.14 -1.52
CA ARG A 179 12.67 19.51 -0.98
C ARG A 179 12.96 19.51 0.52
N MET A 180 12.33 18.59 1.26
CA MET A 180 12.57 18.44 2.69
C MET A 180 14.06 18.16 2.96
N VAL A 181 14.64 17.14 2.33
CA VAL A 181 16.06 16.80 2.49
C VAL A 181 16.98 17.98 2.13
N ASP A 182 16.71 18.68 1.03
CA ASP A 182 17.51 19.85 0.62
C ASP A 182 17.43 20.97 1.67
N GLU A 183 16.24 21.33 2.15
CA GLU A 183 16.09 22.37 3.17
C GLU A 183 16.70 21.96 4.54
N ALA A 184 16.62 20.68 4.92
CA ALA A 184 17.30 20.19 6.13
C ALA A 184 18.82 20.27 5.98
N TYR A 185 19.36 19.90 4.83
CA TYR A 185 20.78 20.01 4.57
C TYR A 185 21.26 21.47 4.66
N ASP A 186 20.53 22.40 4.05
CA ASP A 186 20.83 23.82 4.11
C ASP A 186 20.77 24.37 5.54
N ALA A 187 19.81 23.91 6.36
CA ALA A 187 19.75 24.25 7.77
C ALA A 187 20.97 23.72 8.55
N ILE A 188 21.39 22.47 8.30
CA ILE A 188 22.60 21.89 8.92
C ILE A 188 23.83 22.71 8.55
N MET A 189 23.94 23.16 7.29
CA MET A 189 25.09 23.97 6.85
C MET A 189 25.06 25.36 7.48
N THR A 190 23.90 26.00 7.51
CA THR A 190 23.72 27.35 8.06
C THR A 190 24.01 27.41 9.56
N GLN A 191 23.64 26.36 10.29
CA GLN A 191 23.86 26.25 11.74
C GLN A 191 25.24 25.64 12.09
N GLU A 192 26.05 25.32 11.09
CA GLU A 192 27.31 24.57 11.25
C GLU A 192 27.13 23.29 12.08
N ALA A 193 25.94 22.66 11.99
CA ALA A 193 25.55 21.49 12.75
C ALA A 193 26.14 20.19 12.17
N PHE A 194 27.37 20.25 11.68
CA PHE A 194 28.14 19.11 11.18
C PHE A 194 29.44 18.99 11.99
N THR A 195 30.06 17.81 11.97
CA THR A 195 31.40 17.65 12.55
C THR A 195 32.41 17.27 11.50
N LEU A 196 33.60 17.85 11.62
CA LEU A 196 34.74 17.55 10.78
C LEU A 196 35.85 16.95 11.64
N SER A 197 36.42 15.84 11.18
CA SER A 197 37.53 15.18 11.88
C SER A 197 38.49 14.51 10.91
N LYS A 198 39.77 14.43 11.28
CA LYS A 198 40.77 13.68 10.53
C LYS A 198 41.01 12.31 11.18
N GLU A 199 40.78 11.23 10.43
CA GLU A 199 41.02 9.85 10.84
C GLU A 199 42.09 9.23 9.95
N ARG A 200 43.36 9.27 10.38
CA ARG A 200 44.52 8.82 9.59
C ARG A 200 44.58 9.54 8.22
N SER A 201 44.41 8.80 7.12
CA SER A 201 44.37 9.33 5.75
C SER A 201 42.96 9.63 5.23
N LEU A 202 41.97 9.67 6.12
CA LEU A 202 40.59 10.03 5.82
C LEU A 202 40.23 11.37 6.46
N LEU A 203 39.58 12.24 5.71
CA LEU A 203 38.80 13.34 6.26
C LEU A 203 37.36 12.88 6.39
N VAL A 204 36.77 13.03 7.58
CA VAL A 204 35.42 12.56 7.88
C VAL A 204 34.53 13.74 8.20
N ILE A 205 33.45 13.86 7.42
CA ILE A 205 32.36 14.82 7.67
C ILE A 205 31.17 14.04 8.19
N ARG A 206 30.55 14.48 9.28
CA ARG A 206 29.34 13.84 9.83
C ARG A 206 28.17 14.81 9.86
N TYR A 207 27.04 14.35 9.35
CA TYR A 207 25.78 15.08 9.35
C TYR A 207 24.77 14.36 10.25
N PRO A 208 24.25 15.02 11.31
CA PRO A 208 23.19 14.47 12.13
C PRO A 208 21.88 14.51 11.35
N PHE A 209 21.25 13.35 11.15
CA PHE A 209 19.95 13.27 10.49
C PHE A 209 18.80 13.68 11.42
N ASP A 210 19.06 13.73 12.74
CA ASP A 210 18.08 14.16 13.73
C ASP A 210 17.55 15.57 13.47
N ALA A 211 18.35 16.45 12.89
CA ALA A 211 17.93 17.78 12.47
C ALA A 211 16.81 17.72 11.41
N LEU A 212 16.85 16.74 10.51
CA LEU A 212 15.77 16.49 9.55
C LEU A 212 14.53 15.95 10.27
N LEU A 213 14.71 14.96 11.16
CA LEU A 213 13.61 14.35 11.89
C LEU A 213 12.91 15.31 12.87
N GLU A 214 13.59 16.36 13.32
CA GLU A 214 13.02 17.42 14.15
C GLU A 214 11.99 18.28 13.42
N ARG A 215 12.05 18.32 12.09
CA ARG A 215 11.09 19.03 11.25
C ARG A 215 9.81 18.24 11.00
N LEU A 216 9.81 16.95 11.33
CA LEU A 216 8.63 16.10 11.23
C LEU A 216 7.71 16.33 12.43
N CYS A 217 6.40 16.25 12.20
CA CYS A 217 5.39 16.27 13.24
C CYS A 217 5.53 15.04 14.14
N ARG A 218 5.88 15.25 15.42
CA ARG A 218 6.09 14.16 16.38
C ARG A 218 4.80 13.66 17.03
N THR A 219 3.77 14.51 17.05
CA THR A 219 2.47 14.23 17.66
C THR A 219 1.39 14.68 16.68
N PRO A 220 1.16 13.92 15.60
CA PRO A 220 0.10 14.26 14.68
C PRO A 220 -1.25 14.14 15.38
N LYS A 221 -2.15 15.08 15.10
CA LYS A 221 -3.54 14.95 15.51
C LYS A 221 -4.16 13.73 14.78
N PRO A 222 -5.13 13.04 15.40
CA PRO A 222 -5.90 12.02 14.70
C PRO A 222 -6.57 12.67 13.49
N LEU A 223 -6.37 12.07 12.31
CA LEU A 223 -7.02 12.48 11.07
C LEU A 223 -8.36 11.78 10.96
N ASP A 224 -9.36 12.50 10.45
CA ASP A 224 -10.63 11.89 10.08
C ASP A 224 -10.40 10.89 8.95
N LYS A 225 -10.76 9.63 9.21
CA LYS A 225 -10.59 8.54 8.25
C LYS A 225 -11.68 8.58 7.21
N THR A 226 -11.32 8.25 5.97
CA THR A 226 -12.30 8.13 4.90
C THR A 226 -13.20 6.92 5.12
N ARG A 227 -14.36 6.89 4.45
CA ARG A 227 -15.30 5.77 4.53
C ARG A 227 -14.64 4.43 4.17
N VAL A 228 -13.80 4.40 3.12
CA VAL A 228 -13.06 3.20 2.72
C VAL A 228 -12.10 2.73 3.83
N GLN A 229 -11.34 3.65 4.44
CA GLN A 229 -10.45 3.31 5.56
C GLN A 229 -11.23 2.77 6.76
N ASN A 230 -12.36 3.40 7.11
CA ASN A 230 -13.21 2.94 8.21
C ASN A 230 -13.78 1.54 7.94
N LEU A 231 -14.25 1.27 6.71
CA LEU A 231 -14.74 -0.05 6.32
C LEU A 231 -13.61 -1.08 6.37
N PHE A 232 -12.45 -0.77 5.80
CA PHE A 232 -11.28 -1.64 5.83
C PHE A 232 -10.89 -2.01 7.26
N GLU A 233 -10.85 -1.05 8.19
CA GLU A 233 -10.54 -1.33 9.59
C GLU A 233 -11.64 -2.11 10.31
N PHE A 234 -12.91 -1.83 9.98
CA PHE A 234 -14.06 -2.51 10.57
C PHE A 234 -14.06 -4.02 10.26
N GLU A 235 -13.60 -4.44 9.08
CA GLU A 235 -13.49 -5.85 8.69
C GLU A 235 -12.67 -6.70 9.68
N THR A 236 -11.76 -6.07 10.44
CA THR A 236 -10.96 -6.79 11.45
C THR A 236 -11.67 -7.01 12.78
N ARG A 237 -12.72 -6.21 13.08
CA ARG A 237 -13.39 -6.17 14.39
C ARG A 237 -14.63 -7.05 14.43
N ASP A 238 -15.41 -7.05 13.35
CA ASP A 238 -16.67 -7.78 13.27
C ASP A 238 -16.48 -9.29 13.07
N PHE A 239 -17.30 -10.10 13.73
CA PHE A 239 -17.19 -11.56 13.68
C PHE A 239 -17.63 -12.15 12.34
N ALA A 240 -18.72 -11.65 11.77
CA ALA A 240 -19.20 -12.11 10.46
C ALA A 240 -18.19 -11.73 9.35
N SER A 241 -17.66 -10.52 9.42
CA SER A 241 -16.59 -10.02 8.55
C SER A 241 -15.32 -10.88 8.61
N ARG A 242 -14.89 -11.29 9.81
CA ARG A 242 -13.75 -12.21 9.97
C ARG A 242 -13.97 -13.58 9.34
N LYS A 243 -15.20 -14.13 9.40
CA LYS A 243 -15.53 -15.39 8.72
C LYS A 243 -15.46 -15.23 7.20
N ALA A 244 -16.09 -14.18 6.66
CA ALA A 244 -16.05 -13.88 5.24
C ALA A 244 -14.61 -13.71 4.75
N ARG A 245 -13.78 -12.95 5.49
CA ARG A 245 -12.37 -12.77 5.17
C ARG A 245 -11.59 -14.07 5.17
N LYS A 246 -11.83 -14.96 6.14
CA LYS A 246 -11.17 -16.27 6.17
C LYS A 246 -11.52 -17.09 4.93
N LEU A 247 -12.81 -17.13 4.56
CA LEU A 247 -13.25 -17.82 3.35
C LEU A 247 -12.61 -17.24 2.08
N VAL A 248 -12.57 -15.91 1.96
CA VAL A 248 -11.90 -15.24 0.82
C VAL A 248 -10.40 -15.58 0.81
N HIS A 249 -9.72 -15.53 1.95
CA HIS A 249 -8.31 -15.89 2.08
C HIS A 249 -8.07 -17.32 1.58
N ASP A 250 -8.85 -18.29 2.05
CA ASP A 250 -8.71 -19.70 1.67
C ASP A 250 -8.93 -19.90 0.16
N ILE A 251 -9.89 -19.18 -0.45
CA ILE A 251 -10.12 -19.17 -1.90
C ILE A 251 -8.89 -18.64 -2.64
N LEU A 252 -8.36 -17.49 -2.22
CA LEU A 252 -7.22 -16.86 -2.88
C LEU A 252 -5.95 -17.68 -2.72
N GLN A 253 -5.72 -18.28 -1.56
CA GLN A 253 -4.60 -19.19 -1.33
C GLN A 253 -4.68 -20.42 -2.22
N GLY A 254 -5.87 -21.01 -2.39
CA GLY A 254 -6.10 -22.10 -3.32
C GLY A 254 -5.90 -21.70 -4.80
N MET A 255 -6.15 -20.44 -5.15
CA MET A 255 -5.91 -19.90 -6.49
C MET A 255 -4.44 -19.56 -6.74
N ALA A 256 -3.71 -19.08 -5.73
CA ALA A 256 -2.29 -18.72 -5.81
C ALA A 256 -1.39 -19.88 -6.26
N ALA A 257 -1.83 -21.13 -6.06
CA ALA A 257 -1.16 -22.32 -6.54
C ALA A 257 -1.26 -22.51 -8.09
N ARG A 258 -2.13 -21.76 -8.76
CA ARG A 258 -2.36 -21.85 -10.21
C ARG A 258 -1.50 -20.83 -10.96
N PRO A 259 -0.85 -21.20 -12.09
CA PRO A 259 -0.02 -20.28 -12.87
C PRO A 259 -0.75 -19.03 -13.37
N ASP A 260 -2.04 -19.16 -13.66
CA ASP A 260 -2.86 -18.07 -14.19
C ASP A 260 -3.27 -17.02 -13.13
N TYR A 261 -3.04 -17.33 -11.85
CA TYR A 261 -3.44 -16.48 -10.73
C TYR A 261 -2.28 -16.29 -9.74
N PRO A 262 -1.21 -15.58 -10.12
CA PRO A 262 0.01 -15.43 -9.32
C PRO A 262 -0.17 -14.42 -8.16
N PHE A 263 -1.14 -14.66 -7.27
CA PHE A 263 -1.29 -13.86 -6.06
C PHE A 263 -0.05 -14.01 -5.18
N ALA A 264 0.61 -12.88 -4.86
CA ALA A 264 1.74 -12.88 -3.95
C ALA A 264 1.26 -13.28 -2.54
N SER A 265 1.91 -14.27 -1.93
CA SER A 265 1.49 -14.79 -0.61
C SER A 265 1.45 -13.72 0.48
N GLY A 266 2.36 -12.74 0.43
CA GLY A 266 2.39 -11.61 1.36
C GLY A 266 1.22 -10.63 1.22
N ASP A 267 0.48 -10.68 0.11
CA ASP A 267 -0.61 -9.75 -0.19
C ASP A 267 -2.00 -10.35 0.06
N ILE A 268 -2.11 -11.67 0.15
CA ILE A 268 -3.41 -12.38 0.22
C ILE A 268 -4.25 -11.85 1.39
N ASP A 269 -3.64 -11.62 2.55
CA ASP A 269 -4.35 -11.09 3.71
C ASP A 269 -4.93 -9.70 3.48
N PHE A 270 -4.17 -8.82 2.83
CA PHE A 270 -4.57 -7.46 2.53
C PHE A 270 -5.64 -7.43 1.43
N ILE A 271 -5.45 -8.21 0.36
CA ILE A 271 -6.42 -8.37 -0.73
C ILE A 271 -7.75 -8.89 -0.18
N SER A 272 -7.71 -9.93 0.66
CA SER A 272 -8.93 -10.52 1.26
C SER A 272 -9.70 -9.49 2.08
N GLN A 273 -9.00 -8.62 2.80
CA GLN A 273 -9.61 -7.57 3.60
C GLN A 273 -10.27 -6.49 2.73
N ILE A 274 -9.62 -6.04 1.64
CA ILE A 274 -10.22 -5.09 0.70
C ILE A 274 -11.48 -5.68 0.06
N VAL A 275 -11.43 -6.94 -0.37
CA VAL A 275 -12.57 -7.60 -1.03
C VAL A 275 -13.77 -7.70 -0.06
N CYS A 276 -13.52 -7.91 1.23
CA CYS A 276 -14.58 -7.97 2.25
C CYS A 276 -15.24 -6.63 2.58
N ILE A 277 -14.70 -5.49 2.11
CA ILE A 277 -15.41 -4.20 2.13
C ILE A 277 -16.71 -4.31 1.32
N ASP A 278 -16.71 -5.12 0.25
CA ASP A 278 -17.89 -5.32 -0.58
C ASP A 278 -18.87 -6.33 0.06
N PRO A 279 -20.18 -6.01 0.12
CA PRO A 279 -21.19 -6.89 0.71
C PRO A 279 -21.27 -8.29 0.07
N ALA A 280 -20.84 -8.45 -1.19
CA ALA A 280 -20.85 -9.74 -1.88
C ALA A 280 -20.03 -10.81 -1.15
N ALA A 281 -18.95 -10.44 -0.47
CA ALA A 281 -18.12 -11.38 0.28
C ALA A 281 -18.87 -11.95 1.51
N ARG A 282 -19.62 -11.10 2.22
CA ARG A 282 -20.42 -11.54 3.38
C ARG A 282 -21.62 -12.38 2.94
N GLU A 283 -22.28 -12.01 1.84
CA GLU A 283 -23.39 -12.81 1.32
C GLU A 283 -22.89 -14.17 0.78
N MET A 284 -21.70 -14.20 0.16
CA MET A 284 -21.06 -15.45 -0.28
C MET A 284 -20.82 -16.39 0.90
N GLU A 285 -20.23 -15.89 2.00
CA GLU A 285 -19.97 -16.69 3.20
C GLU A 285 -21.26 -17.23 3.82
N LYS A 286 -22.28 -16.39 3.92
CA LYS A 286 -23.59 -16.76 4.45
C LYS A 286 -24.23 -17.86 3.62
N LEU A 287 -24.32 -17.70 2.30
CA LEU A 287 -24.93 -18.71 1.41
C LEU A 287 -24.10 -19.99 1.35
N GLN A 288 -22.76 -19.89 1.34
CA GLN A 288 -21.90 -21.06 1.36
C GLN A 288 -22.04 -21.85 2.67
N THR A 289 -22.18 -21.17 3.82
CA THR A 289 -22.42 -21.82 5.11
C THR A 289 -23.76 -22.55 5.10
N LEU A 290 -24.82 -21.92 4.60
CA LEU A 290 -26.15 -22.54 4.48
C LEU A 290 -26.13 -23.78 3.57
N LEU A 291 -25.40 -23.71 2.45
CA LEU A 291 -25.23 -24.82 1.52
C LEU A 291 -24.52 -26.01 2.19
N LEU A 292 -23.43 -25.74 2.93
CA LEU A 292 -22.66 -26.76 3.64
C LEU A 292 -23.40 -27.35 4.85
N SER A 293 -24.27 -26.58 5.51
CA SER A 293 -25.08 -27.05 6.64
C SER A 293 -26.30 -27.86 6.23
N GLY A 294 -26.44 -28.24 4.96
CA GLY A 294 -27.51 -29.13 4.49
C GLY A 294 -28.78 -28.43 4.02
N GLY A 295 -28.71 -27.16 3.60
CA GLY A 295 -29.83 -26.45 2.95
C GLY A 295 -30.20 -26.96 1.55
N LEU A 296 -29.99 -28.25 1.27
CA LEU A 296 -30.27 -28.92 0.01
C LEU A 296 -31.39 -29.94 0.19
N THR A 297 -32.58 -29.64 -0.32
CA THR A 297 -33.49 -30.68 -0.82
C THR A 297 -33.75 -30.38 -2.29
N GLY A 298 -33.13 -31.16 -3.15
CA GLY A 298 -33.27 -31.02 -4.60
C GLY A 298 -32.60 -32.15 -5.33
N ASP A 299 -33.15 -33.37 -5.20
CA ASP A 299 -33.33 -34.20 -6.37
C ASP A 299 -34.51 -35.16 -6.18
N ALA A 300 -35.51 -34.96 -7.04
CA ALA A 300 -36.65 -35.84 -7.19
C ALA A 300 -36.24 -37.02 -8.09
N THR A 301 -35.92 -38.16 -7.49
CA THR A 301 -36.13 -39.46 -8.12
C THR A 301 -36.59 -40.50 -7.09
N GLY A 302 -37.89 -40.74 -7.08
CA GLY A 302 -38.53 -42.05 -6.93
C GLY A 302 -38.20 -42.89 -5.70
N GLY A 303 -39.16 -43.00 -4.76
CA GLY A 303 -39.09 -43.98 -3.69
C GLY A 303 -40.35 -44.05 -2.82
N ALA A 304 -41.41 -44.60 -3.39
CA ALA A 304 -42.56 -45.27 -2.75
C ALA A 304 -43.11 -44.74 -1.41
N ALA A 305 -44.36 -44.32 -1.48
CA ALA A 305 -45.29 -44.21 -0.37
C ALA A 305 -45.29 -45.48 0.52
N GLY A 306 -45.10 -45.28 1.82
CA GLY A 306 -45.53 -46.19 2.87
C GLY A 306 -46.40 -45.40 3.83
N GLU A 307 -47.71 -45.65 3.77
CA GLU A 307 -48.74 -44.99 4.58
C GLU A 307 -48.59 -45.30 6.09
N ALA A 308 -48.73 -44.27 6.92
CA ALA A 308 -49.22 -44.43 8.30
C ALA A 308 -50.03 -43.17 8.67
N PRO A 309 -51.31 -43.29 9.07
CA PRO A 309 -52.13 -42.15 9.46
C PRO A 309 -52.01 -41.87 10.96
N GLY A 310 -51.78 -40.61 11.34
CA GLY A 310 -51.90 -40.19 12.74
C GLY A 310 -51.37 -38.78 13.06
N THR A 311 -52.32 -37.89 13.33
CA THR A 311 -52.30 -36.78 14.31
C THR A 311 -51.49 -35.49 14.05
N ASP A 312 -52.27 -34.41 13.91
CA ASP A 312 -52.15 -33.08 14.54
C ASP A 312 -50.93 -32.18 14.23
N GLY A 313 -51.10 -31.33 13.22
CA GLY A 313 -51.22 -29.89 13.46
C GLY A 313 -50.01 -29.12 13.99
N GLU A 314 -48.82 -29.30 13.42
CA GLU A 314 -47.80 -28.24 13.44
C GLU A 314 -48.01 -27.31 12.24
N PRO A 315 -47.99 -25.97 12.43
CA PRO A 315 -47.97 -25.05 11.29
C PRO A 315 -46.74 -25.36 10.44
N PRO A 316 -46.84 -25.34 9.10
CA PRO A 316 -45.69 -25.62 8.25
C PRO A 316 -44.57 -24.65 8.62
N ALA A 317 -43.43 -25.20 9.06
CA ALA A 317 -42.22 -24.45 9.23
C ALA A 317 -42.00 -23.66 7.94
N THR A 318 -41.91 -22.33 8.05
CA THR A 318 -41.58 -21.44 6.92
C THR A 318 -40.42 -22.08 6.16
N PRO A 319 -40.58 -22.40 4.85
CA PRO A 319 -39.54 -23.12 4.14
C PRO A 319 -38.24 -22.33 4.24
N ALA A 320 -37.19 -22.98 4.74
CA ALA A 320 -35.87 -22.40 4.79
C ALA A 320 -35.51 -21.92 3.36
N PRO A 321 -34.90 -20.73 3.20
CA PRO A 321 -34.62 -20.20 1.87
C PRO A 321 -33.81 -21.21 1.06
N GLU A 322 -34.32 -21.57 -0.13
CA GLU A 322 -33.64 -22.45 -1.08
C GLU A 322 -32.31 -21.80 -1.50
N VAL A 323 -31.18 -22.39 -1.10
CA VAL A 323 -29.85 -21.89 -1.49
C VAL A 323 -29.39 -22.61 -2.75
N ASN A 324 -29.36 -21.89 -3.88
CA ASN A 324 -28.90 -22.44 -5.16
C ASN A 324 -27.37 -22.36 -5.25
N ALA A 325 -26.72 -23.49 -5.57
CA ALA A 325 -25.27 -23.56 -5.78
C ALA A 325 -24.76 -22.59 -6.87
N GLU A 326 -25.58 -22.29 -7.88
CA GLU A 326 -25.27 -21.30 -8.92
C GLU A 326 -25.17 -19.88 -8.35
N GLN A 327 -25.97 -19.53 -7.34
CA GLN A 327 -25.91 -18.22 -6.68
C GLN A 327 -24.60 -18.07 -5.88
N VAL A 328 -24.20 -19.12 -5.17
CA VAL A 328 -22.91 -19.15 -4.44
C VAL A 328 -21.75 -19.02 -5.43
N GLN A 329 -21.79 -19.75 -6.54
CA GLN A 329 -20.77 -19.68 -7.56
C GLN A 329 -20.70 -18.29 -8.22
N PHE A 330 -21.84 -17.65 -8.48
CA PHE A 330 -21.88 -16.30 -9.02
C PHE A 330 -21.26 -15.25 -8.06
N LEU A 331 -21.54 -15.36 -6.75
CA LEU A 331 -20.91 -14.50 -5.74
C LEU A 331 -19.40 -14.77 -5.63
N ARG A 332 -18.99 -16.03 -5.73
CA ARG A 332 -17.58 -16.40 -5.76
C ARG A 332 -16.86 -15.78 -6.95
N GLU A 333 -17.48 -15.77 -8.13
CA GLU A 333 -16.92 -15.13 -9.33
C GLU A 333 -16.79 -13.61 -9.16
N GLN A 334 -17.74 -12.95 -8.48
CA GLN A 334 -17.63 -11.53 -8.13
C GLN A 334 -16.44 -11.26 -7.20
N VAL A 335 -16.29 -12.06 -6.13
CA VAL A 335 -15.19 -11.98 -5.16
C VAL A 335 -13.84 -12.20 -5.84
N VAL A 336 -13.74 -13.19 -6.73
CA VAL A 336 -12.50 -13.49 -7.47
C VAL A 336 -12.16 -12.38 -8.46
N GLY A 337 -13.14 -11.86 -9.21
CA GLY A 337 -12.93 -10.75 -10.15
C GLY A 337 -12.43 -9.49 -9.44
N MET A 338 -13.04 -9.16 -8.30
CA MET A 338 -12.59 -8.09 -7.43
C MET A 338 -11.17 -8.33 -6.91
N ALA A 339 -10.86 -9.52 -6.37
CA ALA A 339 -9.52 -9.83 -5.88
C ALA A 339 -8.43 -9.72 -6.96
N CYS A 340 -8.72 -10.16 -8.20
CA CYS A 340 -7.79 -10.01 -9.32
C CYS A 340 -7.48 -8.53 -9.58
N SER A 341 -8.51 -7.67 -9.60
CA SER A 341 -8.34 -6.24 -9.82
C SER A 341 -7.61 -5.52 -8.67
N VAL A 342 -7.82 -5.94 -7.43
CA VAL A 342 -7.07 -5.44 -6.26
C VAL A 342 -5.59 -5.75 -6.40
N ALA A 343 -5.26 -7.01 -6.72
CA ALA A 343 -3.87 -7.45 -6.91
C ALA A 343 -3.18 -6.73 -8.08
N ILE A 344 -3.85 -6.59 -9.22
CA ILE A 344 -3.36 -5.81 -10.37
C ILE A 344 -3.03 -4.38 -9.93
N THR A 345 -3.97 -3.74 -9.24
CA THR A 345 -3.80 -2.36 -8.78
C THR A 345 -2.61 -2.23 -7.85
N LEU A 346 -2.47 -3.12 -6.86
CA LEU A 346 -1.32 -3.12 -5.96
C LEU A 346 0.01 -3.28 -6.71
N ASN A 347 0.08 -4.19 -7.68
CA ASN A 347 1.29 -4.40 -8.47
C ASN A 347 1.67 -3.16 -9.28
N LEU A 348 0.70 -2.56 -9.97
CA LEU A 348 0.90 -1.33 -10.74
C LEU A 348 1.36 -0.17 -9.86
N LEU A 349 0.66 0.07 -8.74
CA LEU A 349 1.02 1.14 -7.81
C LEU A 349 2.43 0.96 -7.26
N ARG A 350 2.86 -0.27 -6.93
CA ARG A 350 4.25 -0.54 -6.51
C ARG A 350 5.24 -0.26 -7.61
N GLU A 351 4.97 -0.69 -8.85
CA GLU A 351 5.88 -0.46 -9.96
C GLU A 351 6.07 1.02 -10.23
N ASP A 352 4.98 1.78 -10.30
CA ASP A 352 5.01 3.21 -10.56
C ASP A 352 5.67 3.98 -9.41
N PHE A 353 5.39 3.59 -8.15
CA PHE A 353 6.07 4.15 -6.98
C PHE A 353 7.59 3.95 -7.07
N LEU A 354 8.04 2.76 -7.48
CA LEU A 354 9.46 2.44 -7.56
C LEU A 354 10.15 3.08 -8.78
N ARG A 355 9.44 3.24 -9.91
CA ARG A 355 9.93 3.98 -11.08
C ARG A 355 10.16 5.46 -10.77
N ALA A 356 9.38 6.02 -9.85
CA ALA A 356 9.51 7.41 -9.41
C ALA A 356 10.74 7.69 -8.52
N LEU A 357 11.49 6.66 -8.09
CA LEU A 357 12.67 6.80 -7.22
C LEU A 357 13.94 7.20 -7.99
N ASP A 358 13.97 8.44 -8.47
CA ASP A 358 15.10 8.96 -9.23
C ASP A 358 16.39 9.08 -8.40
N GLY A 359 17.51 8.65 -8.97
CA GLY A 359 18.83 8.67 -8.33
C GLY A 359 19.09 7.58 -7.27
N PHE A 360 18.12 6.70 -7.00
CA PHE A 360 18.28 5.60 -6.04
C PHE A 360 19.04 4.44 -6.71
N SER A 361 19.95 3.81 -5.97
CA SER A 361 20.65 2.61 -6.43
C SER A 361 19.73 1.38 -6.41
N PRO A 362 20.03 0.32 -7.19
CA PRO A 362 19.21 -0.91 -7.18
C PRO A 362 19.02 -1.53 -5.79
N LYS A 363 20.02 -1.41 -4.92
CA LYS A 363 19.94 -1.89 -3.53
C LYS A 363 18.97 -1.05 -2.70
N GLU A 364 18.96 0.27 -2.87
CA GLU A 364 18.05 1.18 -2.18
C GLU A 364 16.62 0.96 -2.66
N THR A 365 16.40 0.88 -3.97
CA THR A 365 15.10 0.55 -4.57
C THR A 365 14.57 -0.80 -4.06
N ALA A 366 15.43 -1.82 -3.91
CA ALA A 366 15.04 -3.11 -3.35
C ALA A 366 14.63 -3.03 -1.86
N ILE A 367 15.28 -2.15 -1.07
CA ILE A 367 14.90 -1.91 0.32
C ILE A 367 13.54 -1.20 0.39
N VAL A 368 13.35 -0.15 -0.42
CA VAL A 368 12.06 0.57 -0.49
C VAL A 368 10.94 -0.37 -0.93
N ARG A 369 11.18 -1.23 -1.94
CA ARG A 369 10.21 -2.26 -2.37
C ARG A 369 9.79 -3.16 -1.21
N ARG A 370 10.75 -3.58 -0.37
CA ARG A 370 10.46 -4.45 0.79
C ARG A 370 9.70 -3.72 1.89
N THR A 371 9.98 -2.43 2.12
CA THR A 371 9.31 -1.66 3.17
C THR A 371 7.94 -1.16 2.75
N LEU A 372 7.71 -0.92 1.45
CA LEU A 372 6.43 -0.47 0.89
C LEU A 372 5.30 -1.49 1.08
N GLY A 373 5.62 -2.79 0.96
CA GLY A 373 4.69 -3.88 1.23
C GLY A 373 3.33 -3.75 0.52
N ASP A 374 2.27 -3.71 1.31
CA ASP A 374 0.86 -3.65 0.91
C ASP A 374 0.24 -2.24 0.99
N PHE A 375 1.05 -1.18 1.10
CA PHE A 375 0.57 0.19 1.33
C PHE A 375 -0.24 0.38 2.64
N SER A 376 -0.09 -0.52 3.62
CA SER A 376 -0.58 -0.26 4.98
C SER A 376 0.21 0.87 5.64
N LEU A 377 -0.43 1.59 6.57
CA LEU A 377 0.21 2.70 7.31
C LEU A 377 1.57 2.32 7.94
N PRO A 378 1.75 1.14 8.57
CA PRO A 378 3.07 0.75 9.11
C PRO A 378 4.13 0.56 8.02
N CYS A 379 3.76 0.02 6.86
CA CYS A 379 4.66 -0.16 5.72
C CYS A 379 5.05 1.20 5.14
N LEU A 380 4.08 2.08 4.90
CA LEU A 380 4.30 3.42 4.37
C LEU A 380 5.15 4.30 5.29
N GLY A 381 4.96 4.22 6.61
CA GLY A 381 5.82 4.92 7.57
C GLY A 381 7.30 4.48 7.47
N LYS A 382 7.55 3.17 7.36
CA LYS A 382 8.90 2.62 7.15
C LYS A 382 9.46 3.01 5.77
N ALA A 383 8.62 3.02 4.74
CA ALA A 383 8.99 3.45 3.40
C ALA A 383 9.40 4.93 3.40
N LEU A 384 8.60 5.82 3.98
CA LEU A 384 8.91 7.26 4.09
C LEU A 384 10.23 7.51 4.81
N GLN A 385 10.49 6.81 5.92
CA GLN A 385 11.78 6.91 6.60
C GLN A 385 12.95 6.50 5.68
N SER A 386 12.78 5.40 4.94
CA SER A 386 13.79 4.91 3.99
C SER A 386 14.01 5.91 2.85
N LEU A 387 12.94 6.51 2.33
CA LEU A 387 13.00 7.54 1.28
C LEU A 387 13.80 8.75 1.73
N LEU A 388 13.54 9.27 2.94
CA LEU A 388 14.26 10.42 3.48
C LEU A 388 15.75 10.11 3.68
N GLU A 389 16.07 8.95 4.24
CA GLU A 389 17.46 8.52 4.45
C GLU A 389 18.21 8.36 3.13
N PHE A 390 17.62 7.65 2.15
CA PHE A 390 18.25 7.42 0.85
C PHE A 390 18.34 8.69 0.02
N GLN A 391 17.33 9.57 0.08
CA GLN A 391 17.39 10.86 -0.60
C GLN A 391 18.51 11.74 -0.04
N PHE A 392 18.77 11.69 1.28
CA PHE A 392 19.93 12.37 1.86
C PHE A 392 21.25 11.81 1.32
N VAL A 393 21.36 10.49 1.15
CA VAL A 393 22.54 9.89 0.49
C VAL A 393 22.65 10.33 -0.97
N THR A 394 21.54 10.36 -1.72
CA THR A 394 21.49 10.83 -3.11
C THR A 394 21.94 12.28 -3.23
N LEU A 395 21.52 13.15 -2.30
CA LEU A 395 22.00 14.54 -2.21
C LEU A 395 23.52 14.59 -2.05
N LEU A 396 24.07 13.81 -1.12
CA LEU A 396 25.51 13.75 -0.88
C LEU A 396 26.28 13.21 -2.10
N ARG A 397 25.74 12.22 -2.81
CA ARG A 397 26.32 11.71 -4.06
C ARG A 397 26.33 12.78 -5.15
N ARG A 398 25.23 13.50 -5.31
CA ARG A 398 25.11 14.63 -6.26
C ARG A 398 26.15 15.70 -5.98
N ARG A 399 26.36 16.07 -4.70
CA ARG A 399 27.37 17.07 -4.30
C ARG A 399 28.81 16.61 -4.49
N ALA A 400 29.09 15.32 -4.28
CA ALA A 400 30.41 14.75 -4.56
C ALA A 400 30.79 14.82 -6.05
N GLY A 401 29.82 14.59 -6.95
CA GLY A 401 30.01 14.64 -8.39
C GLY A 401 31.12 13.70 -8.87
N GLU A 402 32.07 14.22 -9.64
CA GLU A 402 33.20 13.45 -10.19
C GLU A 402 34.12 12.83 -9.13
N ASP A 403 34.13 13.37 -7.90
CA ASP A 403 34.98 12.88 -6.83
C ASP A 403 34.34 11.71 -6.04
N MET A 404 33.16 11.22 -6.45
CA MET A 404 32.50 10.08 -5.81
C MET A 404 33.39 8.85 -5.63
N GLY A 405 34.28 8.56 -6.58
CA GLY A 405 35.23 7.43 -6.47
C GLY A 405 36.25 7.57 -5.33
N LYS A 406 36.39 8.76 -4.75
CA LYS A 406 37.31 9.10 -3.65
C LYS A 406 36.59 9.21 -2.30
N ILE A 407 35.27 9.05 -2.30
CA ILE A 407 34.39 9.27 -1.16
C ILE A 407 33.60 8.00 -0.86
N HIS A 408 33.58 7.61 0.41
CA HIS A 408 32.72 6.54 0.89
C HIS A 408 31.66 7.12 1.84
N ILE A 409 30.39 6.86 1.56
CA ILE A 409 29.28 7.33 2.39
C ILE A 409 28.80 6.16 3.26
N ARG A 410 28.71 6.38 4.58
CA ARG A 410 28.12 5.41 5.51
C ARG A 410 27.01 6.04 6.33
N THR A 411 25.93 5.31 6.50
CA THR A 411 24.89 5.61 7.48
C THR A 411 25.20 4.85 8.77
N ARG A 412 25.30 5.58 9.88
CA ARG A 412 25.42 5.03 11.23
C ARG A 412 24.06 5.16 11.91
N LYS A 413 23.58 4.07 12.51
CA LYS A 413 22.34 4.05 13.29
C LYS A 413 22.67 3.57 14.68
N GLU A 414 22.41 4.40 15.67
CA GLU A 414 22.61 4.06 17.08
C GLU A 414 21.26 4.12 17.78
N ARG A 415 20.92 3.10 18.57
CA ARG A 415 19.67 3.10 19.30
C ARG A 415 19.73 4.13 20.42
N ARG A 416 18.65 4.91 20.56
CA ARG A 416 18.50 5.94 21.59
C ARG A 416 17.23 5.72 22.41
N THR A 417 17.33 6.02 23.69
CA THR A 417 16.21 6.02 24.64
C THR A 417 16.25 7.29 25.48
N SER A 418 15.12 7.66 26.07
CA SER A 418 15.05 8.86 26.92
C SER A 418 15.77 8.62 28.24
N VAL A 419 16.37 9.68 28.79
CA VAL A 419 16.98 9.63 30.12
C VAL A 419 15.93 9.21 31.16
N ALA A 420 14.71 9.72 31.06
CA ALA A 420 13.61 9.37 31.97
C ALA A 420 13.28 7.86 31.94
N ALA A 421 13.23 7.24 30.76
CA ALA A 421 12.96 5.79 30.65
C ALA A 421 14.12 4.93 31.18
N VAL A 422 15.36 5.43 31.14
CA VAL A 422 16.50 4.76 31.79
C VAL A 422 16.46 4.95 33.30
N GLU A 423 15.98 6.10 33.77
CA GLU A 423 15.87 6.41 35.20
C GLU A 423 14.82 5.53 35.90
N THR A 424 13.71 5.18 35.23
CA THR A 424 12.72 4.25 35.79
C THR A 424 13.27 2.85 36.05
N LEU A 425 14.34 2.44 35.34
CA LEU A 425 14.97 1.12 35.56
C LEU A 425 15.72 1.04 36.90
N PHE A 426 16.03 2.16 37.55
CA PHE A 426 16.66 2.14 38.88
C PHE A 426 15.74 1.49 39.92
N ASP A 427 14.43 1.64 39.77
CA ASP A 427 13.42 1.00 40.62
C ASP A 427 13.42 -0.53 40.45
N SER A 428 13.85 -1.01 39.28
CA SER A 428 14.01 -2.43 38.93
C SER A 428 15.42 -2.97 39.19
N GLY A 429 16.27 -2.23 39.91
CA GLY A 429 17.61 -2.67 40.32
C GLY A 429 18.75 -2.26 39.39
N LEU A 430 18.54 -1.32 38.46
CA LEU A 430 19.64 -0.75 37.67
C LEU A 430 20.57 0.08 38.57
N THR A 431 21.89 -0.14 38.45
CA THR A 431 22.89 0.68 39.16
C THR A 431 23.57 1.65 38.20
N ARG A 432 24.16 2.73 38.72
CA ARG A 432 24.92 3.70 37.91
C ARG A 432 26.05 3.06 37.10
N ILE A 433 26.72 2.04 37.65
CA ILE A 433 27.79 1.30 36.97
C ILE A 433 27.22 0.53 35.78
N ARG A 434 26.15 -0.24 36.00
CA ARG A 434 25.44 -1.00 34.94
C ARG A 434 24.91 -0.05 33.86
N ARG A 435 24.33 1.09 34.26
CA ARG A 435 23.88 2.16 33.34
C ARG A 435 25.01 2.63 32.41
N ASN A 436 26.16 2.98 32.97
CA ASN A 436 27.28 3.50 32.17
C ASN A 436 27.93 2.44 31.25
N LYS A 437 27.69 1.15 31.50
CA LYS A 437 28.12 0.05 30.62
C LYS A 437 27.13 -0.23 29.49
N LEU A 438 25.85 0.04 29.70
CA LEU A 438 24.79 -0.18 28.71
C LEU A 438 24.54 1.05 27.83
N TRP A 439 24.69 2.25 28.41
CA TRP A 439 24.41 3.51 27.75
C TRP A 439 25.58 4.49 27.77
N GLN A 440 25.52 5.46 26.88
CA GLN A 440 26.33 6.68 26.88
C GLN A 440 25.43 7.90 26.62
N PRO A 441 25.79 9.10 27.12
CA PRO A 441 25.04 10.31 26.82
C PRO A 441 24.99 10.55 25.30
N ASP A 442 23.85 11.01 24.79
CA ASP A 442 23.77 11.46 23.39
C ASP A 442 24.34 12.88 23.27
N PRO A 443 25.48 13.10 22.59
CA PRO A 443 26.08 14.42 22.46
C PRO A 443 25.19 15.40 21.69
N GLY A 444 24.27 14.92 20.84
CA GLY A 444 23.33 15.77 20.11
C GLY A 444 22.10 16.15 20.91
N ARG A 445 21.81 15.45 22.03
CA ARG A 445 20.57 15.64 22.78
C ARG A 445 20.68 15.21 24.24
N SER A 446 20.77 16.18 25.14
CA SER A 446 20.97 15.95 26.59
C SER A 446 19.87 15.12 27.28
N THR A 447 18.65 15.10 26.73
CA THR A 447 17.52 14.33 27.26
C THR A 447 17.50 12.86 26.81
N MET A 448 18.49 12.42 26.01
CA MET A 448 18.58 11.07 25.46
C MET A 448 19.88 10.39 25.84
N GLN A 449 19.87 9.06 25.84
CA GLN A 449 21.05 8.21 25.95
C GLN A 449 21.10 7.23 24.79
N LEU A 450 22.31 6.95 24.31
CA LEU A 450 22.58 5.97 23.27
C LEU A 450 22.93 4.63 23.89
N PHE A 451 22.32 3.56 23.38
CA PHE A 451 22.76 2.21 23.69
C PHE A 451 24.16 1.98 23.11
N ARG A 452 25.05 1.44 23.92
CA ARG A 452 26.36 0.94 23.48
C ARG A 452 26.26 -0.33 22.62
N PRO A 453 25.43 -1.35 22.96
CA PRO A 453 25.29 -2.53 22.12
C PRO A 453 24.51 -2.20 20.84
N GLN A 454 25.07 -2.58 19.70
CA GLN A 454 24.52 -2.32 18.37
C GLN A 454 23.59 -3.44 17.90
N THR A 455 23.76 -4.65 18.42
CA THR A 455 22.97 -5.84 18.07
C THR A 455 22.27 -6.44 19.29
N ALA A 456 21.20 -7.21 19.05
CA ALA A 456 20.50 -7.93 20.11
C ALA A 456 21.44 -8.92 20.81
N THR A 457 22.28 -9.62 20.05
CA THR A 457 23.29 -10.54 20.57
C THR A 457 24.35 -9.83 21.43
N GLU A 458 24.80 -8.64 21.02
CA GLU A 458 25.70 -7.83 21.86
C GLU A 458 25.02 -7.39 23.15
N LEU A 459 23.73 -7.01 23.09
CA LEU A 459 22.95 -6.66 24.27
C LEU A 459 22.84 -7.85 25.22
N GLU A 460 22.40 -9.01 24.73
CA GLU A 460 22.26 -10.23 25.53
C GLU A 460 23.58 -10.63 26.19
N SER A 461 24.68 -10.61 25.42
CA SER A 461 26.02 -10.92 25.92
C SER A 461 26.44 -9.96 27.03
N LEU A 462 26.14 -8.66 26.86
CA LEU A 462 26.45 -7.64 27.85
C LEU A 462 25.57 -7.75 29.10
N LEU A 463 24.27 -8.06 28.95
CA LEU A 463 23.37 -8.31 30.07
C LEU A 463 23.82 -9.51 30.90
N HIS A 464 24.25 -10.59 30.23
CA HIS A 464 24.83 -11.76 30.89
C HIS A 464 26.14 -11.43 31.63
N LEU A 465 27.06 -10.69 30.98
CA LEU A 465 28.32 -10.26 31.58
C LEU A 465 28.10 -9.40 32.84
N LEU A 466 27.11 -8.50 32.81
CA LEU A 466 26.75 -7.62 33.92
C LEU A 466 25.92 -8.31 35.01
N GLN A 467 25.63 -9.61 34.84
CA GLN A 467 24.81 -10.43 35.74
C GLN A 467 23.48 -9.74 36.06
N ILE A 468 22.79 -9.26 35.01
CA ILE A 468 21.51 -8.56 35.14
C ILE A 468 20.42 -9.57 35.50
N GLU A 469 19.58 -9.18 36.47
CA GLU A 469 18.47 -9.99 36.95
C GLU A 469 17.42 -10.17 35.84
N PRO A 470 16.72 -11.33 35.73
CA PRO A 470 15.84 -11.63 34.60
C PRO A 470 14.68 -10.64 34.36
N GLN A 471 14.23 -9.95 35.40
CA GLN A 471 13.21 -8.92 35.28
C GLN A 471 13.78 -7.64 34.65
N LEU A 472 14.89 -7.13 35.20
CA LEU A 472 15.59 -5.97 34.66
C LEU A 472 16.07 -6.23 33.22
N ALA A 473 16.55 -7.43 32.92
CA ALA A 473 16.96 -7.82 31.56
C ALA A 473 15.80 -7.72 30.57
N ARG A 474 14.58 -8.12 30.96
CA ARG A 474 13.38 -8.01 30.12
C ARG A 474 13.00 -6.55 29.88
N GLU A 475 13.04 -5.70 30.90
CA GLU A 475 12.73 -4.28 30.77
C GLU A 475 13.76 -3.55 29.88
N ILE A 476 15.06 -3.87 30.03
CA ILE A 476 16.11 -3.35 29.15
C ILE A 476 15.91 -3.85 27.70
N GLY A 477 15.57 -5.12 27.54
CA GLY A 477 15.26 -5.72 26.24
C GLY A 477 14.07 -5.05 25.54
N SER A 478 13.01 -4.72 26.29
CA SER A 478 11.88 -3.93 25.78
C SER A 478 12.34 -2.55 25.34
N LEU A 479 13.05 -1.82 26.21
CA LEU A 479 13.55 -0.49 25.87
C LEU A 479 14.48 -0.49 24.66
N TRP A 480 15.31 -1.52 24.48
CA TRP A 480 16.17 -1.64 23.31
C TRP A 480 15.36 -1.94 22.04
N THR A 481 14.33 -2.77 22.14
CA THR A 481 13.46 -3.12 21.01
C THR A 481 12.70 -1.90 20.52
N ASP A 482 12.13 -1.15 21.46
CA ASP A 482 11.30 0.04 21.22
C ASP A 482 12.14 1.32 20.98
N ALA A 483 13.45 1.26 21.21
CA ALA A 483 14.34 2.41 21.03
C ALA A 483 14.32 2.91 19.59
N SER A 484 14.06 4.22 19.45
CA SER A 484 14.27 4.94 18.20
C SER A 484 15.76 4.96 17.83
N PHE A 485 16.09 5.29 16.58
CA PHE A 485 17.48 5.43 16.15
C PHE A 485 17.88 6.91 16.08
N ARG A 486 19.08 7.22 16.57
CA ARG A 486 19.87 8.35 16.08
C ARG A 486 20.52 7.92 14.78
N VAL A 487 20.31 8.69 13.72
CA VAL A 487 20.88 8.43 12.40
C VAL A 487 21.91 9.50 12.08
N GLU A 488 23.09 9.09 11.63
CA GLU A 488 24.18 9.97 11.24
C GLU A 488 24.75 9.53 9.89
N PHE A 489 24.96 10.49 9.00
CA PHE A 489 25.59 10.24 7.70
C PHE A 489 27.05 10.69 7.77
N ALA A 490 27.97 9.74 7.59
CA ALA A 490 29.40 9.98 7.60
C ALA A 490 29.95 9.88 6.17
N LEU A 491 30.58 10.97 5.72
CA LEU A 491 31.35 11.06 4.49
C LEU A 491 32.82 10.82 4.79
N TYR A 492 33.40 9.77 4.22
CA TYR A 492 34.82 9.45 4.34
C TYR A 492 35.54 9.82 3.04
N ILE A 493 36.31 10.90 3.08
CA ILE A 493 37.07 11.41 1.94
C ILE A 493 38.50 10.88 2.03
N SER A 494 38.96 10.13 1.02
CA SER A 494 40.33 9.63 0.97
C SER A 494 41.31 10.70 0.53
N LEU A 495 42.18 11.12 1.46
CA LEU A 495 43.25 12.08 1.18
C LEU A 495 44.33 11.48 0.26
N ASP A 496 44.55 10.17 0.36
CA ASP A 496 45.49 9.44 -0.49
C ASP A 496 45.02 9.41 -1.95
N LEU A 497 43.74 9.11 -2.20
CA LEU A 497 43.19 9.13 -3.56
C LEU A 497 43.09 10.54 -4.13
N LEU A 498 42.76 11.53 -3.29
CA LEU A 498 42.75 12.93 -3.72
C LEU A 498 44.13 13.41 -4.13
N SER A 499 45.16 13.15 -3.31
CA SER A 499 46.54 13.60 -3.58
C SER A 499 47.12 13.02 -4.87
N ARG A 500 46.68 11.83 -5.31
CA ARG A 500 47.08 11.26 -6.61
C ARG A 500 46.50 12.00 -7.82
N SER A 501 45.44 12.77 -7.62
CA SER A 501 44.69 13.46 -8.69
C SER A 501 44.97 14.96 -8.78
N THR A 502 45.84 15.50 -7.93
CA THR A 502 46.13 16.94 -7.87
C THR A 502 47.56 17.19 -7.40
N THR A 503 48.17 18.28 -7.87
CA THR A 503 49.44 18.79 -7.35
C THR A 503 49.24 19.67 -6.11
N ASN A 504 48.03 20.18 -5.88
CA ASN A 504 47.67 21.00 -4.72
C ASN A 504 46.48 20.37 -3.97
N LEU A 505 46.80 19.57 -2.95
CA LEU A 505 45.79 18.86 -2.15
C LEU A 505 44.89 19.84 -1.37
N ASN A 506 45.45 20.91 -0.81
CA ASN A 506 44.67 21.85 0.00
C ASN A 506 43.63 22.59 -0.83
N GLN A 507 44.01 23.06 -2.03
CA GLN A 507 43.07 23.69 -2.95
C GLN A 507 41.98 22.72 -3.39
N ARG A 508 42.35 21.49 -3.79
CA ARG A 508 41.36 20.50 -4.21
C ARG A 508 40.43 20.08 -3.08
N LEU A 509 40.94 20.01 -1.86
CA LEU A 509 40.14 19.71 -0.67
C LEU A 509 39.18 20.85 -0.36
N ALA A 510 39.62 22.11 -0.45
CA ALA A 510 38.75 23.28 -0.29
C ALA A 510 37.65 23.33 -1.36
N GLU A 511 37.98 23.06 -2.63
CA GLU A 511 37.00 22.93 -3.71
C GLU A 511 35.96 21.84 -3.39
N LEU A 512 36.42 20.66 -2.95
CA LEU A 512 35.53 19.55 -2.61
C LEU A 512 34.62 19.90 -1.42
N LEU A 513 35.18 20.45 -0.35
CA LEU A 513 34.44 20.85 0.84
C LEU A 513 33.43 21.96 0.53
N SER A 514 33.75 22.88 -0.39
CA SER A 514 32.82 23.92 -0.83
C SER A 514 31.57 23.37 -1.52
N ARG A 515 31.68 22.23 -2.25
CA ARG A 515 30.51 21.54 -2.82
C ARG A 515 29.57 20.98 -1.74
N PHE A 516 30.12 20.70 -0.56
CA PHE A 516 29.39 20.32 0.63
C PHE A 516 29.02 21.51 1.52
N GLY A 517 29.10 22.75 1.02
CA GLY A 517 28.74 23.95 1.79
C GLY A 517 29.73 24.34 2.88
N ILE A 518 30.88 23.67 2.98
CA ILE A 518 31.89 23.94 4.01
C ILE A 518 32.91 24.93 3.44
N THR A 519 32.77 26.20 3.81
CA THR A 519 33.62 27.31 3.29
C THR A 519 34.66 27.82 4.28
N ARG A 520 34.57 27.41 5.56
CA ARG A 520 35.55 27.75 6.61
C ARG A 520 35.98 26.46 7.31
N LEU A 521 37.29 26.29 7.47
CA LEU A 521 37.93 25.14 8.13
C LEU A 521 38.53 25.55 9.46
#